data_AF-A0A968MK60-F1
#
_entry.id   AF-A0A968MK60-F1
#
_cell.length_a   1.000
_cell.length_b   1.000
_cell.length_c   1.000
_cell.angle_alpha   90.00
_cell.angle_beta   90.00
_cell.angle_gamma   90.00
#
_symmetry.space_group_name_H-M   'P 1'
#
loop_
_entity.id
_entity.type
_entity.pdbx_description
1 polymer ?
#
loop_
_entity_poly.entity_id
_entity_poly.type
_entity_poly.pdbx_seq_one_letter_code
_entity_poly.pdbx_strand_id
1 'polypeptide(L)'
;MAALIGKLGSNCFVFKPTINTNSILNITDTSAVIEGRISNDGGSSILFRGVCWSEKPNPDILDYKTYEGKDTGIFSSKIFPLKRVTTYNVRTYAFNDVGISYGQQISFTTQPSLPVVKTSSVSNINLTSAISGGEIIDDGGAVILQKGVCWAVHQIPTIEDGISTSGSDPGNFISNITGLNFGTKYYVRAYATNSVGTSYGQEISFWTHDPVFVLRDADGNTYSVDTIGLQIWMSENLKTTKYNDTSLIPWVSNPASWTNWYAPAYSWYDNNEVNKKHLLGLLYKRGYVRKFGKLNSVR
;
A
#
# COMPACT_ATOMS: atom_id res chain seq x y z
N MET A 1 16.67 -13.94 91.07
CA MET A 1 15.70 -14.58 90.14
C MET A 1 15.39 -13.57 89.07
N ALA A 2 15.92 -13.77 87.86
CA ALA A 2 15.92 -12.77 86.78
C ALA A 2 14.50 -12.56 86.25
N ALA A 3 14.08 -11.29 86.17
CA ALA A 3 12.82 -10.90 85.54
C ALA A 3 12.92 -11.11 84.02
N LEU A 4 12.08 -11.99 83.50
CA LEU A 4 11.90 -12.24 82.08
C LEU A 4 11.22 -11.00 81.46
N ILE A 5 12.00 -10.09 80.89
CA ILE A 5 11.45 -9.01 80.04
C ILE A 5 11.09 -9.67 78.71
N GLY A 6 9.83 -10.08 78.58
CA GLY A 6 9.24 -10.49 77.32
C GLY A 6 9.34 -9.34 76.33
N LYS A 7 10.15 -9.50 75.27
CA LYS A 7 10.05 -8.68 74.07
C LYS A 7 8.62 -8.81 73.56
N LEU A 8 7.82 -7.77 73.74
CA LEU A 8 6.62 -7.56 72.94
C LEU A 8 7.09 -7.57 71.48
N GLY A 9 6.79 -8.66 70.77
CA GLY A 9 6.93 -8.70 69.33
C GLY A 9 6.15 -7.51 68.79
N SER A 10 6.83 -6.62 68.08
CA SER A 10 6.19 -5.58 67.30
C SER A 10 5.24 -6.27 66.34
N ASN A 11 3.95 -6.29 66.67
CA ASN A 11 2.89 -6.66 65.73
C ASN A 11 2.97 -5.65 64.59
N CYS A 12 3.72 -6.00 63.54
CA CYS A 12 3.80 -5.22 62.32
C CYS A 12 2.46 -5.40 61.61
N PHE A 13 1.59 -4.41 61.74
CA PHE A 13 0.31 -4.41 61.03
C PHE A 13 0.59 -4.33 59.52
N VAL A 14 0.10 -5.32 58.79
CA VAL A 14 0.20 -5.38 57.33
C VAL A 14 -1.12 -4.91 56.73
N PHE A 15 -1.06 -4.03 55.75
CA PHE A 15 -2.20 -3.46 55.03
C PHE A 15 -2.06 -3.74 53.53
N LYS A 16 -3.12 -3.49 52.76
CA LYS A 16 -3.01 -3.49 51.29
C LYS A 16 -2.09 -2.35 50.82
N PRO A 17 -1.49 -2.45 49.62
CA PRO A 17 -0.60 -1.41 49.11
C PRO A 17 -1.33 -0.07 48.93
N THR A 18 -0.59 1.03 48.96
CA THR A 18 -1.09 2.36 48.54
C THR A 18 -0.55 2.66 47.15
N ILE A 19 -1.45 2.84 46.18
CA ILE A 19 -1.10 3.01 44.77
C ILE A 19 -1.93 4.12 44.12
N ASN A 20 -1.31 4.89 43.23
CA ASN A 20 -1.94 5.95 42.45
C ASN A 20 -1.78 5.69 40.95
N THR A 21 -2.83 5.99 40.19
CA THR A 21 -2.77 6.08 38.73
C THR A 21 -2.41 7.52 38.35
N ASN A 22 -1.20 7.78 37.90
CA ASN A 22 -0.67 9.13 37.79
C ASN A 22 -1.09 9.83 36.49
N SER A 23 -0.61 9.35 35.34
CA SER A 23 -0.73 10.05 34.07
C SER A 23 -0.94 9.07 32.91
N ILE A 24 -1.41 9.61 31.78
CA ILE A 24 -1.55 8.91 30.51
C ILE A 24 -0.69 9.66 29.49
N LEU A 25 0.21 8.95 28.83
CA LEU A 25 1.15 9.48 27.86
C LEU A 25 1.04 8.70 26.55
N ASN A 26 1.55 9.28 25.47
CA ASN A 26 1.70 8.61 24.16
C ASN A 26 0.42 7.89 23.70
N ILE A 27 -0.73 8.57 23.80
CA ILE A 27 -2.00 8.06 23.29
C ILE A 27 -1.91 8.03 21.76
N THR A 28 -2.03 6.83 21.21
CA THR A 28 -2.08 6.57 19.77
C THR A 28 -3.46 6.04 19.39
N ASP A 29 -3.64 5.61 18.15
CA ASP A 29 -4.87 4.95 17.69
C ASP A 29 -5.10 3.56 18.31
N THR A 30 -4.02 2.90 18.75
CA THR A 30 -4.05 1.50 19.17
C THR A 30 -3.31 1.21 20.48
N SER A 31 -2.73 2.22 21.12
CA SER A 31 -2.01 2.06 22.39
C SER A 31 -1.94 3.34 23.21
N ALA A 32 -1.65 3.21 24.50
CA ALA A 32 -1.29 4.31 25.39
C ALA A 32 -0.27 3.83 26.44
N VAL A 33 0.43 4.77 27.07
CA VAL A 33 1.33 4.50 28.20
C VAL A 33 0.71 5.06 29.47
N ILE A 34 0.55 4.20 30.48
CA ILE A 34 -0.03 4.55 31.77
C ILE A 34 1.07 4.57 32.82
N GLU A 35 1.19 5.67 33.54
CA GLU A 35 2.14 5.78 34.66
C GLU A 35 1.44 5.52 35.99
N GLY A 36 2.04 4.68 36.81
CA GLY A 36 1.58 4.37 38.16
C GLY A 36 2.66 4.61 39.20
N ARG A 37 2.25 4.80 40.45
CA ARG A 37 3.18 4.85 41.58
C ARG A 37 2.61 4.10 42.78
N ILE A 38 3.40 3.16 43.30
CA ILE A 38 3.17 2.54 44.60
C ILE A 38 3.94 3.37 45.63
N SER A 39 3.23 4.11 46.47
CA SER A 39 3.84 4.99 47.49
C SER A 39 4.17 4.24 48.78
N ASN A 40 3.49 3.12 49.04
CA ASN A 40 3.71 2.28 50.21
C ASN A 40 3.26 0.84 49.88
N ASP A 41 4.03 -0.16 50.27
CA ASP A 41 3.69 -1.57 50.09
C ASP A 41 2.73 -2.10 51.16
N GLY A 42 2.44 -1.30 52.18
CA GLY A 42 1.56 -1.69 53.29
C GLY A 42 2.24 -2.61 54.30
N GLY A 43 3.58 -2.71 54.30
CA GLY A 43 4.33 -3.54 55.25
C GLY A 43 4.50 -5.00 54.84
N SER A 44 4.05 -5.40 53.64
CA SER A 44 4.38 -6.68 52.99
C SER A 44 4.80 -6.42 51.55
N SER A 45 5.76 -7.20 51.04
CA SER A 45 6.28 -7.08 49.68
C SER A 45 5.18 -7.16 48.62
N ILE A 46 5.29 -6.34 47.58
CA ILE A 46 4.40 -6.42 46.43
C ILE A 46 4.66 -7.74 45.68
N LEU A 47 3.61 -8.52 45.46
CA LEU A 47 3.67 -9.78 44.73
C LEU A 47 3.53 -9.57 43.22
N PHE A 48 2.71 -8.61 42.81
CA PHE A 48 2.61 -8.12 41.44
C PHE A 48 1.91 -6.75 41.38
N ARG A 49 2.26 -5.97 40.36
CA ARG A 49 1.64 -4.69 40.01
C ARG A 49 1.37 -4.60 38.52
N GLY A 50 0.52 -3.67 38.12
CA GLY A 50 0.31 -3.36 36.72
C GLY A 50 -0.81 -2.35 36.51
N VAL A 51 -1.40 -2.39 35.33
CA VAL A 51 -2.54 -1.56 34.95
C VAL A 51 -3.66 -2.45 34.46
N CYS A 52 -4.89 -2.19 34.86
CA CYS A 52 -6.11 -2.77 34.30
C CYS A 52 -6.92 -1.73 33.54
N TRP A 53 -7.63 -2.15 32.49
CA TRP A 53 -8.43 -1.25 31.65
C TRP A 53 -9.67 -1.91 31.04
N SER A 54 -10.68 -1.10 30.77
CA SER A 54 -11.95 -1.53 30.18
C SER A 54 -12.65 -0.36 29.46
N GLU A 55 -13.53 -0.66 28.51
CA GLU A 55 -14.46 0.32 27.92
C GLU A 55 -15.56 0.72 28.93
N LYS A 56 -15.74 -0.07 29.99
CA LYS A 56 -16.68 0.18 31.09
C LYS A 56 -16.00 0.87 32.28
N PRO A 57 -16.74 1.61 33.12
CA PRO A 57 -16.22 2.14 34.37
C PRO A 57 -15.78 1.05 35.35
N ASN A 58 -14.87 1.43 36.25
CA ASN A 58 -14.31 0.63 37.34
C ASN A 58 -13.60 -0.64 36.87
N PRO A 59 -12.61 -0.56 35.96
CA PRO A 59 -11.88 -1.73 35.53
C PRO A 59 -11.15 -2.38 36.71
N ASP A 60 -11.07 -3.69 36.69
CA ASP A 60 -10.39 -4.48 37.71
C ASP A 60 -9.47 -5.55 37.09
N ILE A 61 -8.86 -6.39 37.93
CA ILE A 61 -7.92 -7.41 37.44
C ILE A 61 -8.58 -8.54 36.62
N LEU A 62 -9.91 -8.61 36.51
CA LEU A 62 -10.63 -9.55 35.66
C LEU A 62 -10.80 -9.00 34.24
N ASP A 63 -10.65 -7.70 34.04
CA ASP A 63 -10.55 -7.07 32.71
C ASP A 63 -9.17 -7.30 32.07
N TYR A 64 -8.88 -6.56 31.00
CA TYR A 64 -7.55 -6.48 30.42
C TYR A 64 -6.57 -5.88 31.41
N LYS A 65 -5.35 -6.44 31.47
CA LYS A 65 -4.32 -6.01 32.40
C LYS A 65 -2.90 -6.30 31.91
N THR A 66 -1.93 -5.58 32.48
CA THR A 66 -0.49 -5.82 32.35
C THR A 66 0.11 -6.31 33.67
N TYR A 67 1.38 -6.75 33.63
CA TYR A 67 2.17 -7.17 34.77
C TYR A 67 3.56 -6.53 34.72
N GLU A 68 3.86 -5.62 35.65
CA GLU A 68 5.01 -4.70 35.60
C GLU A 68 6.03 -4.93 36.76
N GLY A 69 6.02 -6.13 37.33
CA GLY A 69 6.97 -6.55 38.36
C GLY A 69 6.44 -6.47 39.80
N LYS A 70 7.37 -6.42 40.76
CA LYS A 70 7.15 -6.66 42.19
C LYS A 70 7.70 -5.56 43.12
N ASP A 71 8.22 -4.49 42.55
CA ASP A 71 8.85 -3.43 43.35
C ASP A 71 7.84 -2.35 43.75
N THR A 72 8.23 -1.45 44.65
CA THR A 72 7.51 -0.19 44.91
C THR A 72 7.99 0.91 43.95
N GLY A 73 7.50 2.14 44.13
CA GLY A 73 7.93 3.29 43.34
C GLY A 73 7.13 3.50 42.05
N ILE A 74 7.73 4.24 41.11
CA ILE A 74 7.11 4.61 39.83
C ILE A 74 7.29 3.47 38.83
N PHE A 75 6.26 3.23 38.02
CA PHE A 75 6.32 2.33 36.89
C PHE A 75 5.47 2.87 35.73
N SER A 76 5.76 2.39 34.52
CA SER A 76 5.03 2.72 33.31
C SER A 76 4.61 1.45 32.59
N SER A 77 3.38 1.41 32.10
CA SER A 77 2.82 0.25 31.40
C SER A 77 2.31 0.69 30.03
N LYS A 78 2.80 0.07 28.95
CA LYS A 78 2.21 0.25 27.61
C LYS A 78 1.03 -0.72 27.45
N ILE A 79 -0.17 -0.19 27.21
CA ILE A 79 -1.36 -0.99 26.96
C ILE A 79 -1.63 -1.06 25.46
N PHE A 80 -1.75 -2.28 24.93
CA PHE A 80 -2.01 -2.58 23.52
C PHE A 80 -2.49 -4.04 23.37
N PRO A 81 -3.19 -4.40 22.28
CA PRO A 81 -3.81 -3.50 21.30
C PRO A 81 -5.13 -2.90 21.82
N LEU A 82 -5.45 -1.68 21.38
CA LEU A 82 -6.70 -0.97 21.67
C LEU A 82 -7.49 -0.72 20.39
N LYS A 83 -8.79 -0.49 20.52
CA LYS A 83 -9.64 0.01 19.42
C LYS A 83 -9.40 1.51 19.25
N ARG A 84 -9.40 2.00 18.00
CA ARG A 84 -9.32 3.43 17.69
C ARG A 84 -10.59 4.17 18.06
N VAL A 85 -10.49 5.48 18.30
CA VAL A 85 -11.61 6.38 18.64
C VAL A 85 -12.53 5.76 19.71
N THR A 86 -11.91 5.12 20.71
CA THR A 86 -12.60 4.38 21.77
C THR A 86 -12.11 4.88 23.12
N THR A 87 -13.06 5.18 24.00
CA THR A 87 -12.76 5.62 25.37
C THR A 87 -12.50 4.43 26.28
N TYR A 88 -11.36 4.44 26.96
CA TYR A 88 -10.99 3.46 27.96
C TYR A 88 -10.88 4.10 29.33
N ASN A 89 -11.38 3.39 30.34
CA ASN A 89 -11.11 3.66 31.75
C ASN A 89 -9.92 2.80 32.17
N VAL A 90 -9.00 3.37 32.93
CA VAL A 90 -7.78 2.69 33.39
C VAL A 90 -7.55 2.91 34.87
N ARG A 91 -6.98 1.89 35.53
CA ARG A 91 -6.53 1.95 36.91
C ARG A 91 -5.22 1.18 37.05
N THR A 92 -4.29 1.70 37.82
CA THR A 92 -3.17 0.90 38.29
C THR A 92 -3.63 -0.04 39.41
N TYR A 93 -3.01 -1.21 39.53
CA TYR A 93 -3.28 -2.14 40.62
C TYR A 93 -1.97 -2.67 41.21
N ALA A 94 -2.00 -3.03 42.50
CA ALA A 94 -0.93 -3.73 43.20
C ALA A 94 -1.51 -4.72 44.19
N PHE A 95 -0.86 -5.88 44.30
CA PHE A 95 -1.22 -6.97 45.20
C PHE A 95 -0.07 -7.29 46.14
N ASN A 96 -0.36 -7.43 47.42
CA ASN A 96 0.52 -8.04 48.41
C ASN A 96 -0.24 -9.16 49.15
N ASP A 97 0.33 -9.73 50.20
CA ASP A 97 -0.28 -10.84 50.94
C ASP A 97 -1.64 -10.50 51.59
N VAL A 98 -1.96 -9.22 51.76
CA VAL A 98 -3.24 -8.76 52.35
C VAL A 98 -4.33 -8.62 51.28
N GLY A 99 -3.96 -8.21 50.07
CA GLY A 99 -4.92 -8.10 48.98
C GLY A 99 -4.57 -7.07 47.92
N ILE A 100 -5.53 -6.85 47.02
CA ILE A 100 -5.39 -5.93 45.89
C ILE A 100 -5.85 -4.54 46.29
N SER A 101 -5.02 -3.55 45.96
CA SER A 101 -5.37 -2.14 45.91
C SER A 101 -5.38 -1.64 44.47
N TYR A 102 -6.23 -0.65 44.23
CA TYR A 102 -6.36 0.01 42.94
C TYR A 102 -6.16 1.51 43.10
N GLY A 103 -5.51 2.13 42.12
CA GLY A 103 -5.38 3.57 42.04
C GLY A 103 -6.68 4.25 41.62
N GLN A 104 -6.66 5.58 41.54
CA GLN A 104 -7.77 6.33 40.98
C GLN A 104 -8.06 5.89 39.54
N GLN A 105 -9.33 5.92 39.15
CA GLN A 105 -9.69 5.77 37.75
C GLN A 105 -9.43 7.07 37.01
N ILE A 106 -8.79 6.95 35.86
CA ILE A 106 -8.70 8.00 34.85
C ILE A 106 -9.14 7.40 33.50
N SER A 107 -9.45 8.25 32.52
CA SER A 107 -9.87 7.81 31.20
C SER A 107 -9.14 8.56 30.10
N PHE A 108 -9.09 7.94 28.93
CA PHE A 108 -8.60 8.54 27.70
C PHE A 108 -9.36 7.97 26.50
N THR A 109 -9.29 8.67 25.37
CA THR A 109 -9.82 8.21 24.09
C THR A 109 -8.66 8.02 23.13
N THR A 110 -8.57 6.85 22.51
CA THR A 110 -7.60 6.59 21.44
C THR A 110 -7.85 7.50 20.24
N GLN A 111 -6.80 7.80 19.48
CA GLN A 111 -6.87 8.73 18.37
C GLN A 111 -7.40 8.07 17.09
N PRO A 112 -7.89 8.84 16.11
CA PRO A 112 -8.02 8.33 14.74
C PRO A 112 -6.64 8.12 14.10
N SER A 113 -6.60 7.41 12.97
CA SER A 113 -5.41 7.25 12.13
C SER A 113 -5.68 7.67 10.69
N LEU A 114 -4.66 7.60 9.84
CA LEU A 114 -4.82 7.89 8.41
C LEU A 114 -5.76 6.85 7.76
N PRO A 115 -6.51 7.23 6.71
CA PRO A 115 -7.32 6.27 5.96
C PRO A 115 -6.45 5.19 5.31
N VAL A 116 -7.04 4.06 4.97
CA VAL A 116 -6.41 3.02 4.14
C VAL A 116 -7.11 2.99 2.80
N VAL A 117 -6.35 3.22 1.73
CA VAL A 117 -6.89 3.38 0.37
C VAL A 117 -6.22 2.37 -0.57
N LYS A 118 -6.97 1.82 -1.50
CA LYS A 118 -6.49 0.98 -2.59
C LYS A 118 -6.78 1.65 -3.93
N THR A 119 -5.80 1.68 -4.82
CA THR A 119 -5.98 2.24 -6.16
C THR A 119 -6.65 1.21 -7.08
N SER A 120 -7.62 1.64 -7.87
CA SER A 120 -8.23 0.80 -8.90
C SER A 120 -7.42 0.84 -10.20
N SER A 121 -7.43 -0.24 -10.96
CA SER A 121 -6.78 -0.28 -12.28
C SER A 121 -7.30 0.83 -13.20
N VAL A 122 -6.44 1.30 -14.09
CA VAL A 122 -6.81 2.29 -15.11
C VAL A 122 -7.57 1.61 -16.25
N SER A 123 -8.61 2.26 -16.75
CA SER A 123 -9.44 1.84 -17.88
C SER A 123 -9.81 3.03 -18.76
N ASN A 124 -10.47 2.76 -19.90
CA ASN A 124 -10.96 3.79 -20.83
C ASN A 124 -9.91 4.86 -21.17
N ILE A 125 -8.70 4.41 -21.47
CA ILE A 125 -7.57 5.27 -21.81
C ILE A 125 -7.79 5.81 -23.22
N ASN A 126 -7.72 7.14 -23.36
CA ASN A 126 -7.86 7.87 -24.61
C ASN A 126 -6.59 8.72 -24.86
N LEU A 127 -6.65 9.61 -25.86
CA LEU A 127 -5.55 10.51 -26.20
C LEU A 127 -5.20 11.48 -25.06
N THR A 128 -6.21 11.97 -24.33
CA THR A 128 -6.05 13.03 -23.32
C THR A 128 -6.81 12.75 -22.01
N SER A 129 -7.34 11.55 -21.86
CA SER A 129 -8.12 11.15 -20.68
C SER A 129 -7.98 9.68 -20.35
N ALA A 130 -8.32 9.32 -19.12
CA ALA A 130 -8.44 7.95 -18.66
C ALA A 130 -9.44 7.88 -17.49
N ILE A 131 -9.84 6.68 -17.09
CA ILE A 131 -10.65 6.44 -15.89
C ILE A 131 -9.85 5.59 -14.91
N SER A 132 -9.90 5.97 -13.65
CA SER A 132 -9.40 5.16 -12.53
C SER A 132 -10.33 5.35 -11.34
N GLY A 133 -9.82 5.21 -10.13
CA GLY A 133 -10.56 5.35 -8.90
C GLY A 133 -9.85 4.65 -7.77
N GLY A 134 -10.62 4.30 -6.74
CA GLY A 134 -10.09 3.55 -5.63
C GLY A 134 -11.17 3.06 -4.69
N GLU A 135 -10.71 2.42 -3.63
CA GLU A 135 -11.52 1.93 -2.53
C GLU A 135 -10.92 2.45 -1.22
N ILE A 136 -11.74 3.11 -0.41
CA ILE A 136 -11.39 3.41 0.98
C ILE A 136 -11.74 2.17 1.79
N ILE A 137 -10.72 1.37 2.13
CA ILE A 137 -10.84 0.12 2.90
C ILE A 137 -11.15 0.44 4.37
N ASP A 138 -10.60 1.54 4.86
CA ASP A 138 -10.72 1.98 6.25
C ASP A 138 -10.62 3.52 6.28
N ASP A 139 -11.50 4.19 7.01
CA ASP A 139 -11.49 5.65 7.17
C ASP A 139 -10.55 6.13 8.29
N GLY A 140 -9.96 5.20 9.05
CA GLY A 140 -9.09 5.50 10.18
C GLY A 140 -9.86 6.00 11.41
N GLY A 141 -11.18 5.83 11.45
CA GLY A 141 -12.04 6.29 12.54
C GLY A 141 -12.39 7.78 12.49
N ALA A 142 -12.09 8.48 11.40
CA ALA A 142 -12.47 9.87 11.19
C ALA A 142 -13.15 10.04 9.82
N VAL A 143 -14.07 11.01 9.75
CA VAL A 143 -14.80 11.32 8.52
C VAL A 143 -13.83 11.68 7.39
N ILE A 144 -14.07 11.10 6.21
CA ILE A 144 -13.33 11.45 4.99
C ILE A 144 -13.78 12.84 4.51
N LEU A 145 -12.82 13.75 4.38
CA LEU A 145 -13.03 15.13 3.93
C LEU A 145 -12.95 15.25 2.40
N GLN A 146 -12.07 14.46 1.78
CA GLN A 146 -11.83 14.47 0.34
C GLN A 146 -11.28 13.12 -0.11
N LYS A 147 -11.65 12.70 -1.33
CA LYS A 147 -11.07 11.54 -1.99
C LYS A 147 -10.96 11.76 -3.50
N GLY A 148 -10.10 10.99 -4.15
CA GLY A 148 -9.94 11.01 -5.59
C GLY A 148 -8.74 10.22 -6.04
N VAL A 149 -8.21 10.54 -7.21
CA VAL A 149 -6.93 10.05 -7.69
C VAL A 149 -6.00 11.22 -7.95
N CYS A 150 -4.71 11.03 -7.71
CA CYS A 150 -3.64 11.92 -8.14
C CYS A 150 -2.82 11.27 -9.26
N TRP A 151 -2.30 12.05 -10.19
CA TRP A 151 -1.51 11.57 -11.31
C TRP A 151 -0.39 12.54 -11.72
N ALA A 152 0.72 11.98 -12.21
CA ALA A 152 1.87 12.73 -12.70
C ALA A 152 2.64 11.95 -13.77
N VAL A 153 3.58 12.63 -14.45
CA VAL A 153 4.56 12.01 -15.37
C VAL A 153 5.82 11.50 -14.65
N HIS A 154 5.89 11.70 -13.33
CA HIS A 154 6.88 11.09 -12.44
C HIS A 154 6.22 10.10 -11.49
N GLN A 155 7.04 9.26 -10.87
CA GLN A 155 6.59 8.31 -9.86
C GLN A 155 6.17 9.04 -8.57
N ILE A 156 5.38 8.34 -7.77
CA ILE A 156 4.85 8.71 -6.46
C ILE A 156 4.06 10.03 -6.54
N PRO A 157 3.02 10.12 -7.40
CA PRO A 157 2.17 11.31 -7.44
C PRO A 157 1.51 11.54 -6.07
N THR A 158 1.24 12.81 -5.79
CA THR A 158 0.63 13.33 -4.55
C THR A 158 -0.49 14.30 -4.87
N ILE A 159 -1.17 14.81 -3.83
CA ILE A 159 -2.23 15.81 -4.01
C ILE A 159 -1.75 17.18 -4.54
N GLU A 160 -0.43 17.40 -4.64
CA GLU A 160 0.16 18.60 -5.24
C GLU A 160 0.28 18.50 -6.77
N ASP A 161 0.00 17.33 -7.35
CA ASP A 161 0.03 17.06 -8.79
C ASP A 161 -1.35 17.26 -9.44
N GLY A 162 -1.60 16.61 -10.58
CA GLY A 162 -2.94 16.53 -11.15
C GLY A 162 -3.84 15.70 -10.24
N ILE A 163 -5.00 16.23 -9.85
CA ILE A 163 -5.96 15.53 -8.99
C ILE A 163 -7.38 15.56 -9.52
N SER A 164 -8.16 14.56 -9.12
CA SER A 164 -9.62 14.56 -9.18
C SER A 164 -10.21 14.71 -7.78
N THR A 165 -11.49 15.08 -7.71
CA THR A 165 -12.28 15.06 -6.48
C THR A 165 -13.55 14.26 -6.71
N SER A 166 -13.76 13.19 -5.93
CA SER A 166 -14.89 12.25 -6.07
C SER A 166 -15.81 12.23 -4.83
N GLY A 167 -15.91 13.36 -4.10
CA GLY A 167 -16.76 13.52 -2.91
C GLY A 167 -16.10 13.11 -1.59
N SER A 168 -16.92 12.81 -0.58
CA SER A 168 -16.50 12.55 0.80
C SER A 168 -17.02 11.24 1.39
N ASP A 169 -17.86 10.49 0.67
CA ASP A 169 -18.42 9.25 1.18
C ASP A 169 -17.37 8.12 1.30
N PRO A 170 -17.50 7.16 2.21
CA PRO A 170 -16.61 5.99 2.26
C PRO A 170 -16.86 5.02 1.09
N GLY A 171 -15.98 4.03 0.94
CA GLY A 171 -16.11 2.93 -0.03
C GLY A 171 -15.49 3.19 -1.40
N ASN A 172 -16.03 2.51 -2.42
CA ASN A 172 -15.54 2.57 -3.80
C ASN A 172 -15.85 3.91 -4.46
N PHE A 173 -14.94 4.40 -5.29
CA PHE A 173 -15.15 5.59 -6.10
C PHE A 173 -14.47 5.47 -7.45
N ILE A 174 -15.02 6.18 -8.43
CA ILE A 174 -14.50 6.31 -9.78
C ILE A 174 -14.07 7.77 -9.98
N SER A 175 -12.99 7.97 -10.72
CA SER A 175 -12.46 9.28 -11.08
C SER A 175 -12.12 9.36 -12.56
N ASN A 176 -12.52 10.47 -13.18
CA ASN A 176 -12.09 10.84 -14.52
C ASN A 176 -10.77 11.60 -14.43
N ILE A 177 -9.81 11.16 -15.22
CA ILE A 177 -8.52 11.80 -15.41
C ILE A 177 -8.57 12.52 -16.75
N THR A 178 -8.32 13.82 -16.78
CA THR A 178 -8.42 14.66 -17.99
C THR A 178 -7.20 15.57 -18.11
N GLY A 179 -7.02 16.19 -19.28
CA GLY A 179 -5.91 17.11 -19.53
C GLY A 179 -4.56 16.42 -19.67
N LEU A 180 -4.56 15.14 -20.08
CA LEU A 180 -3.32 14.38 -20.30
C LEU A 180 -2.72 14.71 -21.67
N ASN A 181 -1.40 14.59 -21.76
CA ASN A 181 -0.70 14.62 -23.04
C ASN A 181 -0.78 13.25 -23.72
N PHE A 182 -0.86 13.23 -25.05
CA PHE A 182 -0.87 11.99 -25.83
C PHE A 182 0.49 11.28 -25.81
N GLY A 183 0.49 9.97 -26.07
CA GLY A 183 1.71 9.15 -26.12
C GLY A 183 2.62 9.24 -24.89
N THR A 184 2.04 9.59 -23.73
CA THR A 184 2.78 9.95 -22.52
C THR A 184 2.47 8.95 -21.41
N LYS A 185 3.51 8.53 -20.69
CA LYS A 185 3.37 7.66 -19.53
C LYS A 185 2.97 8.47 -18.31
N TYR A 186 1.92 8.02 -17.63
CA TYR A 186 1.46 8.58 -16.35
C TYR A 186 1.51 7.52 -15.26
N TYR A 187 1.72 7.98 -14.03
CA TYR A 187 1.57 7.24 -12.78
C TYR A 187 0.35 7.79 -12.05
N VAL A 188 -0.46 6.92 -11.45
CA VAL A 188 -1.70 7.28 -10.75
C VAL A 188 -1.79 6.56 -9.41
N ARG A 189 -2.33 7.26 -8.41
CA ARG A 189 -2.64 6.72 -7.07
C ARG A 189 -3.99 7.24 -6.62
N ALA A 190 -4.79 6.39 -5.99
CA ALA A 190 -5.96 6.83 -5.23
C ALA A 190 -5.50 7.54 -3.95
N TYR A 191 -6.23 8.55 -3.50
CA TYR A 191 -5.98 9.24 -2.23
C TYR A 191 -7.28 9.45 -1.46
N ALA A 192 -7.15 9.55 -0.13
CA ALA A 192 -8.21 10.02 0.75
C ALA A 192 -7.63 10.83 1.90
N THR A 193 -8.38 11.85 2.33
CA THR A 193 -7.99 12.78 3.39
C THR A 193 -9.03 12.74 4.50
N ASN A 194 -8.59 12.56 5.75
CA ASN A 194 -9.40 12.77 6.94
C ASN A 194 -8.77 13.84 7.84
N SER A 195 -9.24 14.01 9.07
CA SER A 195 -8.69 15.00 10.02
C SER A 195 -7.24 14.73 10.46
N VAL A 196 -6.73 13.50 10.28
CA VAL A 196 -5.33 13.14 10.59
C VAL A 196 -4.41 13.53 9.44
N GLY A 197 -4.88 13.39 8.19
CA GLY A 197 -4.13 13.76 7.00
C GLY A 197 -4.54 12.96 5.76
N THR A 198 -3.66 12.94 4.76
CA THR A 198 -3.88 12.26 3.48
C THR A 198 -3.10 10.97 3.40
N SER A 199 -3.76 9.90 2.97
CA SER A 199 -3.12 8.64 2.59
C SER A 199 -3.36 8.31 1.13
N TYR A 200 -2.57 7.35 0.64
CA TYR A 200 -2.52 7.01 -0.78
C TYR A 200 -2.50 5.51 -0.97
N GLY A 201 -3.17 5.03 -2.00
CA GLY A 201 -3.09 3.65 -2.45
C GLY A 201 -1.81 3.35 -3.23
N GLN A 202 -1.76 2.13 -3.78
CA GLN A 202 -0.64 1.69 -4.59
C GLN A 202 -0.53 2.48 -5.90
N GLU A 203 0.70 2.64 -6.38
CA GLU A 203 0.95 3.26 -7.68
C GLU A 203 0.64 2.29 -8.82
N ILE A 204 0.00 2.81 -9.87
CA ILE A 204 -0.22 2.12 -11.13
C ILE A 204 0.24 3.05 -12.25
N SER A 205 0.81 2.53 -13.34
CA SER A 205 1.19 3.32 -14.49
C SER A 205 0.44 2.91 -15.76
N PHE A 206 0.19 3.87 -16.65
CA PHE A 206 -0.41 3.65 -17.96
C PHE A 206 0.16 4.62 -19.00
N TRP A 207 -0.04 4.32 -20.28
CA TRP A 207 0.30 5.21 -21.39
C TRP A 207 -0.98 5.75 -22.01
N THR A 208 -1.06 7.05 -22.26
CA THR A 208 -2.12 7.59 -23.12
C THR A 208 -1.94 7.13 -24.56
N HIS A 209 -3.03 7.14 -25.33
CA HIS A 209 -2.92 6.88 -26.77
C HIS A 209 -2.12 7.98 -27.45
N ASP A 210 -1.39 7.60 -28.49
CA ASP A 210 -0.58 8.50 -29.31
C ASP A 210 -1.21 8.62 -30.71
N PRO A 211 -1.63 9.82 -31.15
CA PRO A 211 -2.17 10.03 -32.48
C PRO A 211 -1.11 9.92 -33.58
N VAL A 212 0.18 9.95 -33.23
CA VAL A 212 1.33 9.89 -34.16
C VAL A 212 2.18 8.64 -33.91
N PHE A 213 1.60 7.56 -33.37
CA PHE A 213 2.34 6.28 -33.31
C PHE A 213 2.59 5.77 -34.73
N VAL A 214 3.77 6.06 -35.26
CA VAL A 214 4.24 5.55 -36.54
C VAL A 214 5.07 4.31 -36.26
N LEU A 215 4.51 3.14 -36.56
CA LEU A 215 5.29 1.91 -36.53
C LEU A 215 6.30 1.94 -37.68
N ARG A 216 7.59 1.91 -37.35
CA ARG A 216 8.69 1.98 -38.33
C ARG A 216 9.63 0.78 -38.20
N ASP A 217 10.04 0.20 -39.33
CA ASP A 217 11.08 -0.85 -39.33
C ASP A 217 12.51 -0.30 -39.52
N ALA A 218 13.50 -1.18 -39.52
CA ALA A 218 14.92 -0.85 -39.69
C ALA A 218 15.28 -0.35 -41.12
N ASP A 219 14.38 -0.52 -42.09
CA ASP A 219 14.50 0.08 -43.42
C ASP A 219 13.81 1.45 -43.52
N GLY A 220 13.21 1.91 -42.43
CA GLY A 220 12.50 3.18 -42.38
C GLY A 220 11.10 3.12 -42.98
N ASN A 221 10.58 1.93 -43.32
CA ASN A 221 9.21 1.77 -43.77
C ASN A 221 8.26 2.08 -42.61
N THR A 222 7.19 2.81 -42.90
CA THR A 222 6.11 3.10 -41.95
C THR A 222 4.92 2.21 -42.23
N TYR A 223 4.23 1.79 -41.17
CA TYR A 223 3.05 0.92 -41.24
C TYR A 223 1.88 1.58 -40.53
N SER A 224 0.72 1.48 -41.18
CA SER A 224 -0.57 1.80 -40.60
C SER A 224 -0.90 0.76 -39.54
N VAL A 225 -1.50 1.23 -38.45
CA VAL A 225 -1.87 0.38 -37.33
C VAL A 225 -3.30 0.68 -36.90
N ASP A 226 -3.99 -0.37 -36.47
CA ASP A 226 -5.31 -0.31 -35.86
C ASP A 226 -5.22 -0.75 -34.40
N THR A 227 -5.86 -0.01 -33.51
CA THR A 227 -5.99 -0.39 -32.10
C THR A 227 -7.23 -1.25 -31.93
N ILE A 228 -7.06 -2.50 -31.49
CA ILE A 228 -8.16 -3.43 -31.21
C ILE A 228 -8.04 -3.89 -29.76
N GLY A 229 -8.97 -3.44 -28.91
CA GLY A 229 -8.91 -3.66 -27.47
C GLY A 229 -7.71 -2.95 -26.84
N LEU A 230 -6.84 -3.69 -26.16
CA LEU A 230 -5.61 -3.19 -25.53
C LEU A 230 -4.35 -3.39 -26.39
N GLN A 231 -4.50 -3.81 -27.66
CA GLN A 231 -3.37 -4.15 -28.54
C GLN A 231 -3.39 -3.32 -29.82
N ILE A 232 -2.19 -2.99 -30.31
CA ILE A 232 -1.97 -2.33 -31.58
C ILE A 232 -1.61 -3.39 -32.62
N TRP A 233 -2.36 -3.43 -33.71
CA TRP A 233 -2.19 -4.38 -34.81
C TRP A 233 -1.72 -3.64 -36.05
N MET A 234 -0.76 -4.21 -36.79
CA MET A 234 -0.49 -3.72 -38.14
C MET A 234 -1.69 -4.01 -39.03
N SER A 235 -2.15 -3.01 -39.77
CA SER A 235 -3.15 -3.18 -40.84
C SER A 235 -2.52 -3.44 -42.21
N GLU A 236 -1.19 -3.53 -42.25
CA GLU A 236 -0.39 -3.76 -43.44
C GLU A 236 0.63 -4.89 -43.24
N ASN A 237 1.03 -5.55 -44.33
CA ASN A 237 2.04 -6.59 -44.29
C ASN A 237 3.46 -6.02 -44.10
N LEU A 238 4.26 -6.68 -43.26
CA LEU A 238 5.65 -6.30 -43.00
C LEU A 238 6.53 -6.42 -44.25
N LYS A 239 7.36 -5.40 -44.53
CA LYS A 239 8.20 -5.30 -45.75
C LYS A 239 9.68 -4.97 -45.48
N THR A 240 10.17 -5.25 -44.28
CA THR A 240 11.58 -5.06 -43.90
C THR A 240 12.52 -6.10 -44.52
N THR A 241 13.64 -5.64 -45.05
CA THR A 241 14.80 -6.41 -45.49
C THR A 241 15.92 -6.41 -44.44
N LYS A 242 15.75 -5.71 -43.32
CA LYS A 242 16.67 -5.65 -42.18
C LYS A 242 16.04 -6.13 -40.88
N TYR A 243 16.88 -6.63 -39.98
CA TYR A 243 16.54 -6.84 -38.58
C TYR A 243 16.58 -5.55 -37.77
N ASN A 244 16.05 -5.57 -36.55
CA ASN A 244 16.11 -4.43 -35.62
C ASN A 244 17.53 -3.96 -35.28
N ASP A 245 18.53 -4.84 -35.38
CA ASP A 245 19.95 -4.48 -35.23
C ASP A 245 20.59 -3.95 -36.52
N THR A 246 19.77 -3.65 -37.54
CA THR A 246 20.13 -3.18 -38.89
C THR A 246 20.83 -4.20 -39.78
N SER A 247 21.11 -5.41 -39.29
CA SER A 247 21.71 -6.46 -40.12
C SER A 247 20.73 -6.92 -41.22
N LEU A 248 21.28 -7.29 -42.38
CA LEU A 248 20.49 -7.68 -43.55
C LEU A 248 19.85 -9.06 -43.34
N ILE A 249 18.60 -9.19 -43.76
CA ILE A 249 17.92 -10.47 -43.94
C ILE A 249 18.32 -10.99 -45.34
N PRO A 250 18.86 -12.21 -45.48
CA PRO A 250 19.22 -12.74 -46.79
C PRO A 250 18.03 -12.82 -47.75
N TRP A 251 18.21 -12.34 -48.97
CA TRP A 251 17.24 -12.52 -50.06
C TRP A 251 17.45 -13.87 -50.75
N VAL A 252 16.37 -14.60 -51.00
CA VAL A 252 16.40 -15.89 -51.73
C VAL A 252 15.31 -15.89 -52.81
N SER A 253 15.73 -15.95 -54.08
CA SER A 253 14.85 -15.80 -55.25
C SER A 253 14.42 -17.09 -55.93
N ASN A 254 15.24 -18.14 -55.83
CA ASN A 254 14.97 -19.40 -56.50
C ASN A 254 14.10 -20.32 -55.62
N PRO A 255 12.95 -20.85 -56.10
CA PRO A 255 12.12 -21.80 -55.35
C PRO A 255 12.87 -23.03 -54.81
N ALA A 256 13.85 -23.55 -55.55
CA ALA A 256 14.66 -24.69 -55.11
C ALA A 256 15.56 -24.31 -53.93
N SER A 257 16.19 -23.13 -53.99
CA SER A 257 16.97 -22.57 -52.88
C SER A 257 16.08 -22.21 -51.70
N TRP A 258 14.90 -21.62 -51.94
CA TRP A 258 13.93 -21.25 -50.90
C TRP A 258 13.48 -22.47 -50.09
N THR A 259 13.19 -23.60 -50.76
CA THR A 259 12.82 -24.86 -50.10
C THR A 259 13.95 -25.36 -49.20
N ASN A 260 15.18 -25.38 -49.72
CA ASN A 260 16.35 -25.96 -49.05
C ASN A 260 17.16 -24.96 -48.18
N TRP A 261 16.71 -23.72 -48.01
CA TRP A 261 17.44 -22.71 -47.22
C TRP A 261 17.30 -22.94 -45.71
N TYR A 262 18.38 -23.08 -44.95
CA TYR A 262 18.30 -23.39 -43.51
C TYR A 262 18.53 -22.18 -42.58
N ALA A 263 18.55 -20.96 -43.13
CA ALA A 263 18.71 -19.72 -42.37
C ALA A 263 17.46 -18.83 -42.53
N PRO A 264 17.33 -17.72 -41.77
CA PRO A 264 16.36 -16.69 -42.11
C PRO A 264 16.56 -16.18 -43.54
N ALA A 265 15.46 -15.89 -44.21
CA ALA A 265 15.46 -15.25 -45.52
C ALA A 265 14.13 -14.55 -45.76
N TYR A 266 14.14 -13.60 -46.68
CA TYR A 266 12.94 -13.03 -47.26
C TYR A 266 12.87 -13.29 -48.77
N SER A 267 11.66 -13.29 -49.31
CA SER A 267 11.42 -13.32 -50.74
C SER A 267 10.14 -12.57 -51.09
N TRP A 268 9.97 -12.24 -52.37
CA TRP A 268 8.72 -11.70 -52.88
C TRP A 268 7.83 -12.84 -53.38
N TYR A 269 6.52 -12.66 -53.26
CA TYR A 269 5.58 -13.55 -53.94
C TYR A 269 5.87 -13.56 -55.45
N ASP A 270 5.92 -14.75 -56.05
CA ASP A 270 6.36 -15.01 -57.44
C ASP A 270 7.75 -14.44 -57.81
N ASN A 271 8.60 -14.13 -56.82
CA ASN A 271 9.90 -13.50 -57.02
C ASN A 271 9.82 -12.17 -57.82
N ASN A 272 8.72 -11.44 -57.69
CA ASN A 272 8.46 -10.18 -58.40
C ASN A 272 8.51 -8.99 -57.44
N GLU A 273 9.64 -8.28 -57.42
CA GLU A 273 9.85 -7.12 -56.53
C GLU A 273 8.87 -5.97 -56.85
N VAL A 274 8.74 -5.60 -58.13
CA VAL A 274 8.10 -4.34 -58.55
C VAL A 274 6.60 -4.33 -58.21
N ASN A 275 5.89 -5.45 -58.42
CA ASN A 275 4.43 -5.49 -58.24
C ASN A 275 3.99 -5.99 -56.86
N LYS A 276 4.79 -6.82 -56.19
CA LYS A 276 4.34 -7.53 -54.98
C LYS A 276 4.91 -6.96 -53.68
N LYS A 277 6.03 -6.23 -53.72
CA LYS A 277 6.61 -5.57 -52.53
C LYS A 277 5.64 -4.58 -51.88
N HIS A 278 4.94 -3.80 -52.69
CA HIS A 278 4.00 -2.78 -52.21
C HIS A 278 2.59 -3.33 -51.97
N LEU A 279 2.18 -4.37 -52.69
CA LEU A 279 0.82 -4.92 -52.62
C LEU A 279 0.66 -6.02 -51.55
N LEU A 280 1.65 -6.89 -51.39
CA LEU A 280 1.56 -8.08 -50.54
C LEU A 280 2.59 -8.11 -49.40
N GLY A 281 3.54 -7.17 -49.36
CA GLY A 281 4.66 -7.21 -48.42
C GLY A 281 5.69 -8.28 -48.78
N LEU A 282 6.47 -8.75 -47.79
CA LEU A 282 7.50 -9.77 -47.97
C LEU A 282 7.10 -11.10 -47.33
N LEU A 283 7.51 -12.20 -47.96
CA LEU A 283 7.43 -13.53 -47.39
C LEU A 283 8.69 -13.80 -46.56
N TYR A 284 8.52 -14.26 -45.33
CA TYR A 284 9.64 -14.58 -44.44
C TYR A 284 9.65 -16.06 -44.10
N LYS A 285 10.84 -16.68 -44.09
CA LYS A 285 10.97 -18.09 -43.74
C LYS A 285 10.77 -18.29 -42.22
N ARG A 286 9.65 -18.92 -41.86
CA ARG A 286 9.08 -19.09 -40.49
C ARG A 286 10.01 -19.73 -39.44
N GLY A 287 11.04 -20.47 -39.84
CA GLY A 287 11.83 -21.33 -38.94
C GLY A 287 12.80 -20.64 -37.97
N TYR A 288 13.29 -19.43 -38.29
CA TYR A 288 14.34 -18.77 -37.49
C TYR A 288 14.05 -17.32 -37.11
N VAL A 289 13.04 -16.70 -37.71
CA VAL A 289 12.64 -15.31 -37.43
C VAL A 289 12.11 -15.14 -36.00
N ARG A 290 11.42 -16.16 -35.46
CA ARG A 290 10.95 -16.16 -34.05
C ARG A 290 11.99 -16.61 -33.04
N LYS A 291 13.03 -17.35 -33.45
CA LYS A 291 13.97 -18.01 -32.53
C LYS A 291 14.98 -17.04 -31.88
N PHE A 292 15.05 -15.80 -32.38
CA PHE A 292 15.96 -14.76 -31.88
C PHE A 292 15.28 -13.45 -31.46
N GLY A 293 13.95 -13.35 -31.50
CA GLY A 293 13.23 -12.12 -31.10
C GLY A 293 13.56 -10.86 -31.92
N LYS A 294 14.19 -11.00 -33.10
CA LYS A 294 14.70 -9.87 -33.91
C LYS A 294 13.67 -9.21 -34.83
N LEU A 295 12.48 -9.80 -34.95
CA LEU A 295 11.31 -9.24 -35.62
C LEU A 295 10.13 -9.41 -34.65
N ASN A 296 10.07 -8.55 -33.65
CA ASN A 296 8.92 -8.53 -32.74
C ASN A 296 7.84 -7.62 -33.33
N SER A 297 6.63 -8.15 -33.49
CA SER A 297 5.43 -7.31 -33.37
C SER A 297 5.47 -6.73 -31.96
N VAL A 298 5.37 -5.41 -31.83
CA VAL A 298 5.18 -4.76 -30.54
C VAL A 298 3.92 -5.40 -29.92
N ARG A 299 4.07 -6.06 -28.77
CA ARG A 299 2.97 -6.58 -27.98
C ARG A 299 2.48 -5.50 -27.03
#